data_AF-A0A7K7DEF2-F1
#
_entry.id   AF-A0A7K7DEF2-F1
#
_cell.length_a   1.000
_cell.length_b   1.000
_cell.length_c   1.000
_cell.angle_alpha   90.00
_cell.angle_beta   90.00
_cell.angle_gamma   90.00
#
_symmetry.space_group_name_H-M   'P 1'
#
loop_
_entity.id
_entity.type
_entity.pdbx_description
1 polymer ?
#
loop_
_entity_poly.entity_id
_entity_poly.type
_entity_poly.pdbx_seq_one_letter_code
_entity_poly.pdbx_strand_id
1 'polypeptide(L)'
;QVIFRALSPPYAAEDPYSAEAQAQLKITNLRVRLLQRQGCPCLAASPAPQPPPALHYAIYDFIVKGSCFCNGHADHCIPVAGFRPTKAAGVFHVVHGKCMCKHNTAGPHCQHCAPLYNDQPWQAADGKTGAPRECQSCKCNGHADTCHFDMAAWLASGNRSGGVCDNCQHNTEGQHCQRCKLGFYRDLRRPFSAPDACKPCSCHPVGSAVLPLGPGTFCDPSTGDCPCKPGVAGPRCDHCLPGYWGFGPYGCRPCDCARSCDPHTGDCHSSEVSWHNEAPPFQAVLNESEPTWGWEDEQGFSALRHSGKCECKEQVLGNPKVFCGMKYTYVIKTKILSAHDKGSHAEVSVKIKKVLKSTKLKILRGKRTLYPESWTNRGCTCPILNPGLEYLVAGHEDVRTGRLIVNMKSFVHQWKSALGRKVLEILKRDCN
;
A
#
# COMPACT_ATOMS: atom_id res chain seq x y z
N GLN A 1 51.25 24.90 -40.15
CA GLN A 1 49.95 24.73 -39.47
C GLN A 1 50.17 24.34 -38.02
N VAL A 2 49.35 24.83 -37.10
CA VAL A 2 49.37 24.41 -35.69
C VAL A 2 48.16 23.53 -35.46
N ILE A 3 48.36 22.34 -34.87
CA ILE A 3 47.28 21.38 -34.62
C ILE A 3 47.34 20.96 -33.15
N PHE A 4 46.21 21.06 -32.48
CA PHE A 4 45.99 20.47 -31.17
C PHE A 4 44.88 19.41 -31.29
N ARG A 5 45.13 18.20 -30.77
CA ARG A 5 44.14 17.11 -30.74
C ARG A 5 43.88 16.75 -29.29
N ALA A 6 42.65 17.01 -28.82
CA ALA A 6 42.25 16.71 -27.45
C ALA A 6 42.38 15.20 -27.15
N LEU A 7 41.92 14.34 -28.07
CA LEU A 7 42.09 12.89 -27.98
C LEU A 7 43.37 12.49 -28.72
N SER A 8 44.47 12.35 -27.97
CA SER A 8 45.72 11.77 -28.46
C SER A 8 45.95 10.42 -27.77
N PRO A 9 46.46 9.38 -28.46
CA PRO A 9 46.81 8.11 -27.82
C PRO A 9 47.72 8.34 -26.60
N PRO A 10 47.54 7.61 -25.48
CA PRO A 10 46.78 6.36 -25.34
C PRO A 10 45.27 6.52 -25.06
N TYR A 11 44.75 7.74 -24.91
CA TYR A 11 43.35 8.03 -24.51
C TYR A 11 42.30 7.84 -25.63
N ALA A 12 42.66 7.11 -26.70
CA ALA A 12 41.88 7.02 -27.92
C ALA A 12 40.76 5.95 -27.88
N ALA A 13 40.44 5.37 -26.72
CA ALA A 13 39.48 4.25 -26.62
C ALA A 13 38.74 4.09 -25.27
N GLU A 14 38.53 5.17 -24.52
CA GLU A 14 37.60 5.18 -23.38
C GLU A 14 36.24 5.74 -23.81
N ASP A 15 35.18 5.37 -23.09
CA ASP A 15 33.81 5.83 -23.39
C ASP A 15 33.80 7.37 -23.53
N PRO A 16 33.39 7.95 -24.69
CA PRO A 16 33.44 9.39 -24.93
C PRO A 16 32.55 10.19 -23.97
N TYR A 17 31.66 9.52 -23.24
CA TYR A 17 30.80 10.11 -22.24
C TYR A 17 31.26 9.86 -20.80
N SER A 18 32.43 9.24 -20.57
CA SER A 18 33.01 9.06 -19.23
C SER A 18 33.36 10.39 -18.57
N ALA A 19 33.56 10.39 -17.25
CA ALA A 19 33.95 11.60 -16.52
C ALA A 19 35.29 12.16 -17.00
N GLU A 20 36.24 11.27 -17.32
CA GLU A 20 37.59 11.59 -17.79
C GLU A 20 37.54 12.20 -19.20
N ALA A 21 36.79 11.58 -20.11
CA ALA A 21 36.58 12.09 -21.47
C ALA A 21 35.87 13.45 -21.45
N GLN A 22 34.83 13.59 -20.63
CA GLN A 22 34.12 14.86 -20.46
C GLN A 22 35.03 15.96 -19.91
N ALA A 23 35.92 15.67 -18.97
CA ALA A 23 36.86 16.65 -18.42
C ALA A 23 37.83 17.21 -19.48
N GLN A 24 38.16 16.43 -20.51
CA GLN A 24 39.05 16.86 -21.59
C GLN A 24 38.31 17.49 -22.78
N LEU A 25 37.12 16.99 -23.11
CA LEU A 25 36.38 17.37 -24.33
C LEU A 25 35.41 18.52 -24.12
N LYS A 26 34.83 18.65 -22.92
CA LYS A 26 33.78 19.64 -22.64
C LYS A 26 34.39 21.02 -22.47
N ILE A 27 34.14 21.91 -23.42
CA ILE A 27 34.60 23.30 -23.38
C ILE A 27 33.44 24.27 -23.63
N THR A 28 33.48 25.41 -22.95
CA THR A 28 32.59 26.55 -23.20
C THR A 28 33.33 27.72 -23.84
N ASN A 29 34.65 27.79 -23.63
CA ASN A 29 35.52 28.84 -24.10
C ASN A 29 36.84 28.23 -24.59
N LEU A 30 37.33 28.69 -25.74
CA LEU A 30 38.65 28.34 -26.25
C LEU A 30 39.47 29.62 -26.42
N ARG A 31 40.68 29.65 -25.85
CA ARG A 31 41.56 30.82 -25.87
C ARG A 31 42.95 30.43 -26.30
N VAL A 32 43.44 31.08 -27.35
CA VAL A 32 44.82 30.94 -27.84
C VAL A 32 45.61 32.18 -27.43
N ARG A 33 46.78 31.98 -26.80
CA ARG A 33 47.70 33.07 -26.42
C ARG A 33 48.97 32.95 -27.25
N LEU A 34 49.23 33.95 -28.08
CA LEU A 34 50.46 34.05 -28.88
C LEU A 34 51.49 34.80 -28.04
N LEU A 35 52.59 34.14 -27.69
CA LEU A 35 53.57 34.69 -26.74
C LEU A 35 54.78 35.32 -27.43
N GLN A 36 55.28 34.68 -28.50
CA GLN A 36 56.49 35.10 -29.19
C GLN A 36 56.27 35.11 -30.70
N ARG A 37 56.91 36.06 -31.39
CA ARG A 37 56.95 36.15 -32.84
C ARG A 37 58.20 35.47 -33.36
N GLN A 38 58.12 34.86 -34.54
CA GLN A 38 59.27 34.28 -35.23
C GLN A 38 59.52 35.06 -36.52
N GLY A 39 60.73 35.65 -36.65
CA GLY A 39 61.13 36.32 -37.89
C GLY A 39 61.41 35.31 -39.01
N CYS A 40 61.24 35.71 -40.28
CA CYS A 40 61.64 34.85 -41.40
C CYS A 40 63.17 34.82 -41.48
N PRO A 41 63.82 33.64 -41.38
CA PRO A 41 65.28 33.53 -41.55
C PRO A 41 65.76 34.01 -42.94
N CYS A 42 64.86 34.02 -43.92
CA CYS A 42 65.10 34.49 -45.28
C CYS A 42 65.45 35.99 -45.38
N LEU A 43 64.97 36.82 -44.45
CA LEU A 43 65.20 38.26 -44.45
C LEU A 43 66.63 38.64 -44.02
N ALA A 44 67.34 37.73 -43.33
CA ALA A 44 68.73 37.93 -42.96
C ALA A 44 69.71 37.77 -44.14
N ALA A 45 69.25 37.20 -45.27
CA ALA A 45 70.07 36.88 -46.44
C ALA A 45 69.84 37.81 -47.65
N SER A 46 68.97 38.82 -47.54
CA SER A 46 68.61 39.68 -48.69
C SER A 46 69.45 40.97 -48.72
N PRO A 47 70.10 41.34 -49.85
CA PRO A 47 70.96 42.53 -49.94
C PRO A 47 70.25 43.88 -50.08
N ALA A 48 68.91 43.92 -50.12
CA ALA A 48 68.16 45.14 -50.46
C ALA A 48 67.46 45.77 -49.23
N PRO A 49 67.42 47.12 -49.13
CA PRO A 49 66.73 47.82 -48.05
C PRO A 49 65.22 47.74 -48.28
N GLN A 50 64.57 46.69 -47.77
CA GLN A 50 63.12 46.60 -47.71
C GLN A 50 62.59 47.31 -46.47
N PRO A 51 61.40 47.96 -46.54
CA PRO A 51 60.75 48.54 -45.37
C PRO A 51 60.61 47.47 -44.27
N PRO A 52 60.72 47.84 -42.98
CA PRO A 52 60.65 46.88 -41.90
C PRO A 52 59.35 46.09 -42.03
N PRO A 53 59.39 44.75 -42.08
CA PRO A 53 58.18 43.95 -42.25
C PRO A 53 57.20 44.30 -41.13
N ALA A 54 55.92 44.47 -41.48
CA ALA A 54 54.88 44.72 -40.48
C ALA A 54 54.88 43.57 -39.46
N LEU A 55 55.33 43.83 -38.24
CA LEU A 55 55.53 42.83 -37.19
C LEU A 55 54.20 42.45 -36.50
N HIS A 56 53.26 41.88 -37.26
CA HIS A 56 51.94 41.48 -36.80
C HIS A 56 51.77 39.95 -36.83
N TYR A 57 50.82 39.45 -36.03
CA TYR A 57 50.32 38.09 -36.18
C TYR A 57 49.25 38.05 -37.27
N ALA A 58 49.26 37.01 -38.10
CA ALA A 58 48.23 36.76 -39.10
C ALA A 58 47.79 35.30 -39.02
N ILE A 59 46.48 35.06 -38.94
CA ILE A 59 45.85 33.74 -38.93
C ILE A 59 44.84 33.71 -40.06
N TYR A 60 45.06 32.86 -41.05
CA TYR A 60 44.13 32.69 -42.18
C TYR A 60 42.84 31.98 -41.73
N ASP A 61 42.99 30.79 -41.15
CA ASP A 61 41.88 29.95 -40.73
C ASP A 61 41.97 29.62 -39.24
N PHE A 62 40.86 29.74 -38.52
CA PHE A 62 40.73 29.34 -37.13
C PHE A 62 39.64 28.26 -37.00
N ILE A 63 39.98 27.03 -37.35
CA ILE A 63 39.03 25.91 -37.40
C ILE A 63 38.96 25.23 -36.03
N VAL A 64 37.78 25.27 -35.42
CA VAL A 64 37.47 24.54 -34.19
C VAL A 64 36.54 23.37 -34.53
N LYS A 65 37.07 22.16 -34.58
CA LYS A 65 36.27 20.94 -34.79
C LYS A 65 35.64 20.51 -33.47
N GLY A 66 34.35 20.23 -33.49
CA GLY A 66 33.59 19.76 -32.34
C GLY A 66 32.16 19.42 -32.71
N SER A 67 31.39 18.99 -31.71
CA SER A 67 29.98 18.67 -31.81
C SER A 67 29.23 19.19 -30.59
N CYS A 68 27.89 19.20 -30.67
CA CYS A 68 27.09 19.47 -29.49
C CYS A 68 27.17 18.31 -28.50
N PHE A 69 27.19 18.64 -27.21
CA PHE A 69 27.32 17.67 -26.14
C PHE A 69 25.95 17.33 -25.55
N CYS A 70 25.53 16.06 -25.68
CA CYS A 70 24.20 15.57 -25.30
C CYS A 70 24.22 14.27 -24.47
N ASN A 71 25.37 13.92 -23.85
CA ASN A 71 25.54 12.69 -23.07
C ASN A 71 25.13 11.39 -23.82
N GLY A 72 25.18 11.40 -25.15
CA GLY A 72 24.76 10.27 -25.99
C GLY A 72 23.24 10.04 -26.07
N HIS A 73 22.43 10.98 -25.60
CA HIS A 73 20.96 10.91 -25.68
C HIS A 73 20.35 11.81 -26.77
N ALA A 74 21.15 12.35 -27.68
CA ALA A 74 20.64 13.06 -28.86
C ALA A 74 21.62 12.95 -30.03
N ASP A 75 21.07 12.91 -31.23
CA ASP A 75 21.78 12.94 -32.52
C ASP A 75 21.66 14.29 -33.23
N HIS A 76 20.75 15.16 -32.77
CA HIS A 76 20.49 16.47 -33.37
C HIS A 76 20.42 17.58 -32.34
N CYS A 77 20.87 18.77 -32.75
CA CYS A 77 20.90 19.97 -31.92
C CYS A 77 20.26 21.17 -32.63
N ILE A 78 19.54 21.96 -31.85
CA ILE A 78 18.79 23.14 -32.29
C ILE A 78 19.39 24.42 -31.70
N PRO A 79 19.12 25.59 -32.30
CA PRO A 79 19.62 26.86 -31.79
C PRO A 79 19.29 27.08 -30.31
N VAL A 80 20.24 27.61 -29.56
CA VAL A 80 20.03 28.02 -28.16
C VAL A 80 19.20 29.31 -28.16
N ALA A 81 18.24 29.43 -27.24
CA ALA A 81 17.40 30.61 -27.13
C ALA A 81 18.26 31.88 -26.90
N GLY A 82 17.97 32.95 -27.65
CA GLY A 82 18.71 34.21 -27.57
C GLY A 82 20.00 34.24 -28.39
N PHE A 83 20.48 33.11 -28.91
CA PHE A 83 21.64 33.10 -29.82
C PHE A 83 21.22 33.55 -31.22
N ARG A 84 21.83 34.63 -31.70
CA ARG A 84 21.67 35.12 -33.08
C ARG A 84 23.00 34.96 -33.81
N PRO A 85 23.10 34.05 -34.81
CA PRO A 85 24.33 33.91 -35.57
C PRO A 85 24.59 35.19 -36.38
N THR A 86 25.86 35.58 -36.47
CA THR A 86 26.29 36.66 -37.37
C THR A 86 25.98 36.24 -38.81
N LYS A 87 25.16 37.03 -39.51
CA LYS A 87 24.84 36.80 -40.93
C LYS A 87 26.05 37.22 -41.78
N ALA A 88 27.01 36.33 -41.97
CA ALA A 88 28.07 36.51 -42.96
C ALA A 88 27.62 35.91 -44.31
N ALA A 89 27.98 36.56 -45.42
CA ALA A 89 27.63 36.10 -46.76
C ALA A 89 28.33 34.76 -47.06
N GLY A 90 27.56 33.67 -47.04
CA GLY A 90 28.04 32.29 -47.27
C GLY A 90 27.17 31.26 -46.55
N VAL A 91 27.14 30.02 -47.05
CA VAL A 91 26.46 28.89 -46.39
C VAL A 91 27.35 28.39 -45.25
N PHE A 92 27.25 29.00 -44.07
CA PHE A 92 27.90 28.49 -42.88
C PHE A 92 27.04 27.41 -42.23
N HIS A 93 27.55 26.18 -42.18
CA HIS A 93 26.96 25.11 -41.37
C HIS A 93 27.25 25.38 -39.89
N VAL A 94 26.34 26.11 -39.22
CA VAL A 94 26.46 26.43 -37.79
C VAL A 94 26.17 25.19 -36.96
N VAL A 95 27.08 24.84 -36.04
CA VAL A 95 26.84 23.80 -35.03
C VAL A 95 26.04 24.42 -33.89
N HIS A 96 24.81 23.94 -33.68
CA HIS A 96 23.94 24.40 -32.60
C HIS A 96 24.21 23.68 -31.27
N GLY A 97 23.75 24.24 -30.14
CA GLY A 97 24.14 23.77 -28.80
C GLY A 97 23.04 23.17 -27.92
N LYS A 98 21.74 23.32 -28.26
CA LYS A 98 20.64 22.76 -27.46
C LYS A 98 20.25 21.40 -28.02
N CYS A 99 20.32 20.36 -27.20
CA CYS A 99 20.03 18.99 -27.63
C CYS A 99 18.53 18.74 -27.84
N MET A 100 18.20 17.97 -28.88
CA MET A 100 16.88 17.34 -29.02
C MET A 100 16.90 15.98 -28.31
N CYS A 101 16.70 16.01 -27.00
CA CYS A 101 16.86 14.83 -26.15
C CYS A 101 15.91 13.68 -26.50
N LYS A 102 16.45 12.47 -26.51
CA LYS A 102 15.80 11.16 -26.65
C LYS A 102 15.99 10.37 -25.35
N HIS A 103 15.67 9.07 -25.34
CA HIS A 103 15.91 8.17 -24.19
C HIS A 103 15.24 8.65 -22.88
N ASN A 104 14.10 9.35 -23.01
CA ASN A 104 13.36 9.97 -21.91
C ASN A 104 14.20 10.93 -21.04
N THR A 105 15.19 11.58 -21.64
CA THR A 105 16.03 12.60 -20.99
C THR A 105 15.53 14.01 -21.30
N ALA A 106 15.97 14.97 -20.49
CA ALA A 106 15.59 16.36 -20.54
C ALA A 106 16.75 17.27 -20.14
N GLY A 107 16.56 18.58 -20.37
CA GLY A 107 17.57 19.61 -20.15
C GLY A 107 18.33 19.99 -21.42
N PRO A 108 19.16 21.06 -21.37
CA PRO A 108 19.91 21.56 -22.52
C PRO A 108 20.90 20.55 -23.12
N HIS A 109 21.41 19.63 -22.31
CA HIS A 109 22.41 18.62 -22.67
C HIS A 109 21.96 17.19 -22.34
N CYS A 110 20.65 16.98 -22.12
CA CYS A 110 20.09 15.68 -21.77
C CYS A 110 20.65 15.09 -20.46
N GLN A 111 20.99 15.97 -19.52
CA GLN A 111 21.65 15.63 -18.26
C GLN A 111 20.68 15.32 -17.11
N HIS A 112 19.38 15.34 -17.39
CA HIS A 112 18.31 15.02 -16.45
C HIS A 112 17.37 14.02 -17.08
N CYS A 113 16.62 13.27 -16.28
CA CYS A 113 15.48 12.51 -16.77
C CYS A 113 14.28 13.43 -17.00
N ALA A 114 13.39 13.03 -17.91
CA ALA A 114 12.11 13.70 -18.09
C ALA A 114 11.26 13.62 -16.79
N PRO A 115 10.31 14.54 -16.56
CA PRO A 115 9.67 14.69 -15.25
C PRO A 115 8.99 13.44 -14.69
N LEU A 116 8.46 12.54 -15.52
CA LEU A 116 7.81 11.28 -15.10
C LEU A 116 8.76 10.06 -15.18
N TYR A 117 10.05 10.25 -15.44
CA TYR A 117 11.01 9.18 -15.74
C TYR A 117 12.13 9.05 -14.70
N ASN A 118 11.83 9.37 -13.44
CA ASN A 118 12.78 9.34 -12.33
C ASN A 118 12.68 8.05 -11.50
N ASP A 119 12.40 6.90 -12.14
CA ASP A 119 12.31 5.61 -11.42
C ASP A 119 13.69 5.01 -11.08
N GLN A 120 14.73 5.43 -11.80
CA GLN A 120 16.12 5.03 -11.61
C GLN A 120 17.05 6.25 -11.76
N PRO A 121 18.27 6.21 -11.20
CA PRO A 121 19.20 7.32 -11.32
C PRO A 121 19.66 7.50 -12.78
N TRP A 122 19.73 8.75 -13.21
CA TRP A 122 20.22 9.14 -14.53
C TRP A 122 21.66 8.66 -14.77
N GLN A 123 21.94 8.22 -16.00
CA GLN A 123 23.27 7.84 -16.47
C GLN A 123 23.43 8.31 -17.92
N ALA A 124 24.63 8.72 -18.30
CA ALA A 124 24.96 8.97 -19.71
C ALA A 124 24.91 7.66 -20.50
N ALA A 125 24.63 7.75 -21.81
CA ALA A 125 24.75 6.59 -22.69
C ALA A 125 26.22 6.15 -22.78
N ASP A 126 26.43 4.85 -23.00
CA ASP A 126 27.77 4.28 -23.12
C ASP A 126 28.16 4.26 -24.60
N GLY A 127 29.13 5.10 -24.98
CA GLY A 127 29.58 5.20 -26.37
C GLY A 127 30.44 4.02 -26.83
N LYS A 128 30.95 3.20 -25.90
CA LYS A 128 31.78 2.03 -26.19
C LYS A 128 30.92 0.79 -26.42
N THR A 129 29.91 0.57 -25.58
CA THR A 129 29.01 -0.59 -25.71
C THR A 129 27.78 -0.28 -26.57
N GLY A 130 27.45 1.01 -26.76
CA GLY A 130 26.22 1.44 -27.42
C GLY A 130 24.98 1.34 -26.52
N ALA A 131 25.13 1.09 -25.22
CA ALA A 131 24.01 1.00 -24.30
C ALA A 131 23.35 2.39 -24.11
N PRO A 132 22.04 2.55 -24.39
CA PRO A 132 21.39 3.86 -24.42
C PRO A 132 21.21 4.51 -23.04
N ARG A 133 21.20 3.69 -21.96
CA ARG A 133 21.02 4.11 -20.56
C ARG A 133 19.82 5.05 -20.37
N GLU A 134 18.69 4.68 -20.96
CA GLU A 134 17.48 5.50 -20.94
C GLU A 134 16.86 5.64 -19.55
N CYS A 135 16.19 6.77 -19.33
CA CYS A 135 15.47 7.01 -18.10
C CYS A 135 14.19 6.17 -18.05
N GLN A 136 13.86 5.68 -16.85
CA GLN A 136 12.78 4.74 -16.63
C GLN A 136 11.54 5.44 -16.06
N SER A 137 10.37 5.16 -16.65
CA SER A 137 9.09 5.76 -16.24
C SER A 137 8.69 5.33 -14.82
N CYS A 138 8.27 6.30 -14.01
CA CYS A 138 7.61 6.05 -12.74
C CYS A 138 6.22 5.43 -12.94
N LYS A 139 5.82 4.58 -12.01
CA LYS A 139 4.50 3.91 -12.02
C LYS A 139 3.52 4.69 -11.16
N CYS A 140 2.87 5.70 -11.75
CA CYS A 140 1.91 6.56 -11.03
C CYS A 140 0.44 6.25 -11.32
N ASN A 141 0.15 5.11 -11.96
CA ASN A 141 -1.19 4.67 -12.34
C ASN A 141 -2.01 5.69 -13.17
N GLY A 142 -1.38 6.69 -13.79
CA GLY A 142 -2.09 7.76 -14.52
C GLY A 142 -2.68 8.84 -13.61
N HIS A 143 -2.20 8.96 -12.38
CA HIS A 143 -2.62 10.01 -11.43
C HIS A 143 -1.51 11.01 -11.08
N ALA A 144 -0.38 10.98 -11.78
CA ALA A 144 0.66 12.01 -11.65
C ALA A 144 1.43 12.17 -12.97
N ASP A 145 1.85 13.40 -13.25
CA ASP A 145 2.61 13.76 -14.45
C ASP A 145 4.10 14.00 -14.14
N THR A 146 4.46 13.99 -12.85
CA THR A 146 5.83 14.20 -12.36
C THR A 146 6.14 13.21 -11.24
N CYS A 147 7.41 12.83 -11.12
CA CYS A 147 7.93 12.02 -10.02
C CYS A 147 9.38 12.41 -9.73
N HIS A 148 9.84 12.09 -8.52
CA HIS A 148 11.25 12.21 -8.14
C HIS A 148 11.84 10.86 -7.76
N PHE A 149 13.16 10.77 -7.81
CA PHE A 149 13.91 9.59 -7.38
C PHE A 149 14.17 9.66 -5.87
N ASP A 150 13.88 8.59 -5.16
CA ASP A 150 14.18 8.42 -3.74
C ASP A 150 15.11 7.21 -3.53
N MET A 151 16.22 7.45 -2.83
CA MET A 151 17.25 6.44 -2.58
C MET A 151 16.78 5.37 -1.59
N ALA A 152 15.92 5.72 -0.63
CA ALA A 152 15.41 4.75 0.35
C ALA A 152 14.44 3.78 -0.33
N ALA A 153 13.56 4.27 -1.20
CA ALA A 153 12.68 3.45 -2.04
C ALA A 153 13.48 2.52 -2.97
N TRP A 154 14.56 3.05 -3.58
CA TRP A 154 15.46 2.28 -4.43
C TRP A 154 16.10 1.10 -3.69
N LEU A 155 16.68 1.35 -2.51
CA LEU A 155 17.29 0.31 -1.69
C LEU A 155 16.25 -0.69 -1.19
N ALA A 156 15.07 -0.22 -0.76
CA ALA A 156 13.98 -1.07 -0.28
C ALA A 156 13.44 -2.02 -1.37
N SER A 157 13.48 -1.62 -2.65
CA SER A 157 13.07 -2.46 -3.78
C SER A 157 14.14 -3.49 -4.20
N GLY A 158 15.34 -3.43 -3.60
CA GLY A 158 16.51 -4.21 -4.00
C GLY A 158 17.15 -3.70 -5.29
N ASN A 159 17.32 -2.38 -5.39
CA ASN A 159 17.90 -1.67 -6.54
C ASN A 159 17.12 -1.88 -7.85
N ARG A 160 15.79 -1.82 -7.78
CA ARG A 160 14.92 -2.04 -8.96
C ARG A 160 14.06 -0.85 -9.34
N SER A 161 13.54 -0.10 -8.36
CA SER A 161 12.64 1.03 -8.58
C SER A 161 12.71 1.96 -7.36
N GLY A 162 12.88 3.24 -7.63
CA GLY A 162 13.03 4.31 -6.63
C GLY A 162 12.14 5.51 -6.91
N GLY A 163 11.26 5.42 -7.91
CA GLY A 163 10.36 6.51 -8.26
C GLY A 163 9.29 6.74 -7.20
N VAL A 164 9.05 8.01 -6.88
CA VAL A 164 7.97 8.47 -6.00
C VAL A 164 7.17 9.53 -6.76
N CYS A 165 5.88 9.29 -6.93
CA CYS A 165 4.99 10.18 -7.67
C CYS A 165 4.70 11.45 -6.87
N ASP A 166 4.75 12.59 -7.56
CA ASP A 166 4.47 13.88 -6.97
C ASP A 166 3.02 14.28 -7.21
N ASN A 167 2.39 14.95 -6.25
CA ASN A 167 1.07 15.55 -6.38
C ASN A 167 0.00 14.60 -6.95
N CYS A 168 -0.18 13.43 -6.32
CA CYS A 168 -1.20 12.46 -6.73
C CYS A 168 -2.59 13.11 -6.89
N GLN A 169 -3.06 13.09 -8.14
CA GLN A 169 -4.34 13.61 -8.61
C GLN A 169 -5.47 12.60 -8.38
N HIS A 170 -6.68 12.94 -8.82
CA HIS A 170 -7.82 12.00 -8.84
C HIS A 170 -8.16 11.41 -7.45
N ASN A 171 -7.90 12.18 -6.39
CA ASN A 171 -8.08 11.76 -4.99
C ASN A 171 -7.33 10.47 -4.62
N THR A 172 -6.14 10.27 -5.21
CA THR A 172 -5.26 9.13 -4.93
C THR A 172 -4.09 9.54 -4.02
N GLU A 173 -3.50 8.58 -3.32
CA GLU A 173 -2.35 8.76 -2.46
C GLU A 173 -1.42 7.54 -2.50
N GLY A 174 -0.29 7.66 -1.78
CA GLY A 174 0.76 6.67 -1.74
C GLY A 174 1.85 6.94 -2.77
N GLN A 175 2.97 6.22 -2.64
CA GLN A 175 4.17 6.40 -3.46
C GLN A 175 3.91 6.32 -4.97
N HIS A 176 2.97 5.47 -5.38
CA HIS A 176 2.60 5.19 -6.76
C HIS A 176 1.19 5.68 -7.08
N CYS A 177 0.64 6.57 -6.24
CA CYS A 177 -0.76 6.99 -6.29
C CYS A 177 -1.72 5.79 -6.31
N GLN A 178 -1.38 4.70 -5.61
CA GLN A 178 -1.97 3.37 -5.77
C GLN A 178 -3.19 3.09 -4.89
N ARG A 179 -3.60 4.06 -4.06
CA ARG A 179 -4.79 3.93 -3.20
C ARG A 179 -5.55 5.24 -3.15
N CYS A 180 -6.80 5.20 -2.73
CA CYS A 180 -7.60 6.40 -2.56
C CYS A 180 -7.21 7.15 -1.27
N LYS A 181 -7.29 8.48 -1.31
CA LYS A 181 -7.10 9.35 -0.14
C LYS A 181 -8.13 9.02 0.94
N LEU A 182 -7.80 9.34 2.19
CA LEU A 182 -8.77 9.33 3.29
C LEU A 182 -10.05 10.11 2.92
N GLY A 183 -11.21 9.52 3.21
CA GLY A 183 -12.51 10.07 2.80
C GLY A 183 -12.94 9.69 1.38
N PHE A 184 -12.16 8.88 0.66
CA PHE A 184 -12.52 8.29 -0.62
C PHE A 184 -12.37 6.77 -0.57
N TYR A 185 -13.13 6.08 -1.42
CA TYR A 185 -13.08 4.63 -1.58
C TYR A 185 -12.98 4.23 -3.04
N ARG A 186 -12.50 3.01 -3.27
CA ARG A 186 -12.23 2.44 -4.58
C ARG A 186 -13.52 2.01 -5.29
N ASP A 187 -13.82 2.56 -6.46
CA ASP A 187 -14.92 2.08 -7.32
C ASP A 187 -14.48 0.94 -8.25
N LEU A 188 -14.66 -0.31 -7.82
CA LEU A 188 -14.26 -1.52 -8.55
C LEU A 188 -14.87 -1.63 -9.97
N ARG A 189 -15.89 -0.84 -10.32
CA ARG A 189 -16.50 -0.83 -11.67
C ARG A 189 -15.63 -0.13 -12.72
N ARG A 190 -14.67 0.70 -12.29
CA ARG A 190 -13.74 1.43 -13.16
C ARG A 190 -12.34 0.84 -13.07
N PRO A 191 -11.48 0.94 -14.10
CA PRO A 191 -10.06 0.67 -13.93
C PRO A 191 -9.45 1.69 -12.96
N PHE A 192 -8.39 1.32 -12.25
CA PHE A 192 -7.80 2.21 -11.26
C PHE A 192 -7.19 3.46 -11.89
N SER A 193 -6.67 3.37 -13.11
CA SER A 193 -6.13 4.52 -13.85
C SER A 193 -7.15 5.56 -14.30
N ALA A 194 -8.45 5.30 -14.11
CA ALA A 194 -9.47 6.25 -14.47
C ALA A 194 -9.48 7.46 -13.50
N PRO A 195 -9.75 8.68 -13.98
CA PRO A 195 -9.88 9.86 -13.11
C PRO A 195 -10.94 9.73 -12.02
N ASP A 196 -11.98 8.93 -12.25
CA ASP A 196 -13.09 8.66 -11.33
C ASP A 196 -12.94 7.34 -10.54
N ALA A 197 -11.73 6.78 -10.45
CA ALA A 197 -11.46 5.52 -9.74
C ALA A 197 -11.70 5.58 -8.23
N CYS A 198 -11.61 6.79 -7.64
CA CYS A 198 -11.81 7.06 -6.23
C CYS A 198 -13.07 7.91 -6.02
N LYS A 199 -14.06 7.34 -5.34
CA LYS A 199 -15.34 8.01 -5.03
C LYS A 199 -15.36 8.54 -3.60
N PRO A 200 -15.96 9.72 -3.36
CA PRO A 200 -16.05 10.26 -2.00
C PRO A 200 -16.96 9.40 -1.13
N CYS A 201 -16.58 9.25 0.15
CA CYS A 201 -17.43 8.67 1.16
C CYS A 201 -18.71 9.52 1.33
N SER A 202 -19.84 8.87 1.61
CA SER A 202 -21.13 9.56 1.86
C SER A 202 -21.69 9.17 3.22
N CYS A 203 -20.86 9.21 4.27
CA CYS A 203 -21.23 8.83 5.63
C CYS A 203 -22.19 9.85 6.26
N HIS A 204 -23.28 9.37 6.86
CA HIS A 204 -24.27 10.21 7.50
C HIS A 204 -23.70 10.79 8.81
N PRO A 205 -23.65 12.12 8.98
CA PRO A 205 -22.94 12.76 10.09
C PRO A 205 -23.47 12.38 11.48
N VAL A 206 -24.78 12.07 11.57
CA VAL A 206 -25.41 11.68 12.84
C VAL A 206 -25.27 10.17 13.11
N GLY A 207 -25.39 9.33 12.08
CA GLY A 207 -25.51 7.88 12.24
C GLY A 207 -24.18 7.15 12.14
N SER A 208 -23.15 7.78 11.57
CA SER A 208 -21.80 7.22 11.53
C SER A 208 -21.04 7.51 12.83
N ALA A 209 -20.28 6.54 13.30
CA ALA A 209 -19.44 6.63 14.48
C ALA A 209 -18.18 7.45 14.18
N VAL A 210 -17.79 8.32 15.11
CA VAL A 210 -16.51 9.06 15.02
C VAL A 210 -15.41 8.16 15.55
N LEU A 211 -14.35 7.97 14.77
CA LEU A 211 -13.19 7.20 15.21
C LEU A 211 -12.33 8.06 16.17
N PRO A 212 -11.85 7.51 17.30
CA PRO A 212 -11.17 8.29 18.35
C PRO A 212 -9.80 8.85 17.95
N LEU A 213 -9.29 8.55 16.75
CA LEU A 213 -7.94 8.88 16.30
C LEU A 213 -7.90 9.78 15.05
N GLY A 214 -9.01 10.43 14.67
CA GLY A 214 -9.03 11.27 13.48
C GLY A 214 -10.09 12.38 13.49
N PRO A 215 -9.93 13.42 12.66
CA PRO A 215 -10.79 14.62 12.64
C PRO A 215 -12.16 14.40 11.97
N GLY A 216 -12.57 13.14 11.70
CA GLY A 216 -13.82 12.85 11.02
C GLY A 216 -14.13 11.36 10.87
N THR A 217 -15.33 11.06 10.40
CA THR A 217 -15.75 9.69 10.07
C THR A 217 -15.40 9.37 8.63
N PHE A 218 -14.53 8.38 8.43
CA PHE A 218 -14.12 7.91 7.12
C PHE A 218 -14.72 6.53 6.84
N CYS A 219 -15.08 6.28 5.59
CA CYS A 219 -15.54 4.98 5.13
C CYS A 219 -14.38 4.02 4.87
N ASP A 220 -14.67 2.73 4.78
CA ASP A 220 -13.72 1.72 4.34
C ASP A 220 -13.22 2.05 2.91
N PRO A 221 -11.90 2.15 2.66
CA PRO A 221 -11.37 2.56 1.37
C PRO A 221 -11.58 1.53 0.25
N SER A 222 -11.95 0.29 0.59
CA SER A 222 -12.20 -0.80 -0.36
C SER A 222 -13.69 -0.94 -0.70
N THR A 223 -14.58 -0.82 0.31
CA THR A 223 -16.02 -1.03 0.10
C THR A 223 -16.84 0.25 0.04
N GLY A 224 -16.36 1.33 0.68
CA GLY A 224 -17.11 2.57 0.86
C GLY A 224 -18.07 2.53 2.05
N ASP A 225 -18.05 1.47 2.86
CA ASP A 225 -18.95 1.33 4.00
C ASP A 225 -18.52 2.21 5.17
N CYS A 226 -19.47 2.97 5.70
CA CYS A 226 -19.25 3.83 6.85
C CYS A 226 -19.35 3.05 8.17
N PRO A 227 -18.54 3.40 9.19
CA PRO A 227 -18.68 2.81 10.50
C PRO A 227 -19.96 3.34 11.15
N CYS A 228 -20.97 2.50 11.37
CA CYS A 228 -22.26 2.92 11.92
C CYS A 228 -22.31 2.86 13.45
N LYS A 229 -23.10 3.76 14.04
CA LYS A 229 -23.44 3.74 15.47
C LYS A 229 -24.32 2.54 15.82
N PRO A 230 -24.46 2.18 17.11
CA PRO A 230 -25.31 1.06 17.53
C PRO A 230 -26.74 1.20 17.00
N GLY A 231 -27.29 0.10 16.49
CA GLY A 231 -28.67 0.10 15.95
C GLY A 231 -28.85 0.77 14.59
N VAL A 232 -27.79 1.31 13.97
CA VAL A 232 -27.84 1.98 12.65
C VAL A 232 -27.31 1.06 11.55
N ALA A 233 -27.91 1.15 10.37
CA ALA A 233 -27.64 0.33 9.19
C ALA A 233 -27.38 1.15 7.92
N GLY A 234 -27.02 0.45 6.86
CA GLY A 234 -26.77 1.00 5.53
C GLY A 234 -25.30 1.36 5.30
N PRO A 235 -24.84 1.38 4.04
CA PRO A 235 -23.45 1.75 3.70
C PRO A 235 -23.11 3.19 4.09
N ARG A 236 -24.14 4.04 4.29
CA ARG A 236 -24.04 5.44 4.71
C ARG A 236 -24.42 5.67 6.17
N CYS A 237 -24.89 4.66 6.90
CA CYS A 237 -25.40 4.80 8.27
C CYS A 237 -26.58 5.79 8.40
N ASP A 238 -27.54 5.71 7.50
CA ASP A 238 -28.63 6.68 7.32
C ASP A 238 -30.00 6.20 7.82
N HIS A 239 -30.12 4.97 8.30
CA HIS A 239 -31.37 4.42 8.82
C HIS A 239 -31.14 3.40 9.95
N CYS A 240 -32.18 3.08 10.72
CA CYS A 240 -32.08 2.07 11.76
C CYS A 240 -32.03 0.65 11.21
N LEU A 241 -31.32 -0.24 11.91
CA LEU A 241 -31.40 -1.68 11.70
C LEU A 241 -32.84 -2.17 11.90
N PRO A 242 -33.28 -3.24 11.20
CA PRO A 242 -34.55 -3.88 11.50
C PRO A 242 -34.66 -4.27 12.98
N GLY A 243 -35.75 -3.87 13.64
CA GLY A 243 -35.97 -4.06 15.08
C GLY A 243 -35.37 -2.96 15.96
N TYR A 244 -34.93 -1.84 15.36
CA TYR A 244 -34.51 -0.63 16.06
C TYR A 244 -35.29 0.59 15.54
N TRP A 245 -35.44 1.61 16.39
CA TRP A 245 -36.19 2.83 16.10
C TRP A 245 -35.53 4.08 16.69
N GLY A 246 -36.00 5.26 16.27
CA GLY A 246 -35.60 6.54 16.85
C GLY A 246 -34.16 6.93 16.50
N PHE A 247 -33.86 7.04 15.21
CA PHE A 247 -32.55 7.45 14.70
C PHE A 247 -32.09 8.80 15.29
N GLY A 248 -30.90 8.83 15.90
CA GLY A 248 -30.39 10.04 16.53
C GLY A 248 -28.89 10.02 16.86
N PRO A 249 -28.41 10.99 17.66
CA PRO A 249 -26.99 11.18 17.96
C PRO A 249 -26.29 9.98 18.62
N TYR A 250 -27.05 9.08 19.24
CA TYR A 250 -26.52 7.89 19.92
C TYR A 250 -26.80 6.59 19.14
N GLY A 251 -27.28 6.69 17.90
CA GLY A 251 -27.71 5.55 17.09
C GLY A 251 -29.22 5.34 17.15
N CYS A 252 -29.66 4.09 17.18
CA CYS A 252 -31.07 3.71 17.31
C CYS A 252 -31.31 2.86 18.55
N ARG A 253 -32.53 2.92 19.10
CA ARG A 253 -32.96 2.15 20.26
C ARG A 253 -33.57 0.81 19.82
N PRO A 254 -33.31 -0.30 20.52
CA PRO A 254 -33.98 -1.57 20.23
C PRO A 254 -35.48 -1.43 20.48
N CYS A 255 -36.28 -2.18 19.72
CA CYS A 255 -37.72 -2.20 19.89
C CYS A 255 -38.15 -3.25 20.91
N ASP A 256 -39.09 -2.89 21.76
CA ASP A 256 -39.72 -3.79 22.73
C ASP A 256 -40.93 -4.52 22.10
N CYS A 257 -40.71 -5.12 20.92
CA CYS A 257 -41.75 -5.79 20.13
C CYS A 257 -41.37 -7.24 19.82
N ALA A 258 -42.36 -8.15 19.76
CA ALA A 258 -42.12 -9.57 19.48
C ALA A 258 -41.63 -9.89 18.05
N ARG A 259 -41.80 -8.96 17.09
CA ARG A 259 -41.44 -9.14 15.69
C ARG A 259 -40.65 -7.96 15.11
N SER A 260 -41.35 -6.89 14.78
CA SER A 260 -40.79 -5.68 14.17
C SER A 260 -41.59 -4.46 14.61
N CYS A 261 -40.96 -3.31 14.48
CA CYS A 261 -41.46 -2.00 14.87
C CYS A 261 -41.24 -1.01 13.72
N ASP A 262 -42.01 0.08 13.73
CA ASP A 262 -41.74 1.22 12.88
C ASP A 262 -40.41 1.89 13.26
N PRO A 263 -39.49 2.14 12.31
CA PRO A 263 -38.16 2.69 12.60
C PRO A 263 -38.17 4.16 13.05
N HIS A 264 -39.28 4.89 12.88
CA HIS A 264 -39.43 6.29 13.31
C HIS A 264 -40.18 6.40 14.64
N THR A 265 -41.31 5.73 14.78
CA THR A 265 -42.19 5.85 15.96
C THR A 265 -41.92 4.80 17.02
N GLY A 266 -41.35 3.64 16.64
CA GLY A 266 -41.18 2.49 17.53
C GLY A 266 -42.44 1.63 17.69
N ASP A 267 -43.53 1.95 16.99
CA ASP A 267 -44.80 1.23 17.10
C ASP A 267 -44.66 -0.20 16.59
N CYS A 268 -45.14 -1.17 17.37
CA CYS A 268 -45.08 -2.57 16.98
C CYS A 268 -46.01 -2.83 15.78
N HIS A 269 -45.50 -3.54 14.77
CA HIS A 269 -46.35 -4.07 13.70
C HIS A 269 -47.20 -5.23 14.27
N SER A 270 -48.38 -4.91 14.78
CA SER A 270 -49.39 -5.93 15.07
C SER A 270 -49.91 -6.49 13.74
N SER A 271 -49.51 -7.70 13.39
CA SER A 271 -50.29 -8.48 12.45
C SER A 271 -51.55 -8.92 13.20
N GLU A 272 -52.66 -8.22 12.99
CA GLU A 272 -53.98 -8.77 13.30
C GLU A 272 -54.14 -10.05 12.47
N VAL A 273 -53.93 -11.19 13.11
CA VAL A 273 -54.54 -12.45 12.70
C VAL A 273 -55.43 -12.86 13.86
N SER A 274 -56.69 -12.45 13.77
CA SER A 274 -57.77 -12.88 14.62
C SER A 274 -58.08 -14.35 14.37
N TRP A 275 -57.74 -15.24 15.30
CA TRP A 275 -58.47 -16.48 15.51
C TRP A 275 -58.57 -16.77 17.00
N HIS A 276 -59.80 -16.65 17.49
CA HIS A 276 -60.26 -17.02 18.82
C HIS A 276 -59.83 -18.44 19.21
N ASN A 277 -59.42 -18.63 20.47
CA ASN A 277 -59.92 -19.69 21.36
C ASN A 277 -59.37 -19.52 22.79
N GLU A 278 -60.18 -19.97 23.74
CA GLU A 278 -60.28 -19.54 25.14
C GLU A 278 -59.35 -20.25 26.16
N ALA A 279 -59.06 -19.51 27.24
CA ALA A 279 -58.84 -19.88 28.67
C ALA A 279 -57.61 -20.74 29.10
N PRO A 280 -57.17 -20.71 30.39
CA PRO A 280 -57.31 -19.72 31.48
C PRO A 280 -55.94 -19.34 32.17
N PRO A 281 -55.88 -18.47 33.20
CA PRO A 281 -54.69 -17.70 33.56
C PRO A 281 -53.78 -18.41 34.58
N PHE A 282 -52.46 -18.37 34.36
CA PHE A 282 -51.47 -18.60 35.40
C PHE A 282 -50.83 -17.28 35.82
N GLN A 283 -51.15 -16.85 37.04
CA GLN A 283 -50.41 -15.82 37.76
C GLN A 283 -48.97 -16.30 37.99
N ALA A 284 -48.00 -15.54 37.51
CA ALA A 284 -46.63 -15.61 38.01
C ALA A 284 -46.27 -14.23 38.55
N VAL A 285 -46.21 -14.16 39.87
CA VAL A 285 -45.74 -13.05 40.69
C VAL A 285 -44.33 -12.67 40.23
N LEU A 286 -44.18 -11.45 39.69
CA LEU A 286 -42.89 -10.79 39.52
C LEU A 286 -42.52 -10.16 40.87
N ASN A 287 -41.62 -10.82 41.60
CA ASN A 287 -40.85 -10.13 42.63
C ASN A 287 -39.72 -9.36 41.93
N GLU A 288 -39.79 -8.03 42.03
CA GLU A 288 -38.64 -7.15 41.83
C GLU A 288 -37.64 -7.30 42.97
N SER A 289 -36.36 -7.41 42.63
CA SER A 289 -35.24 -6.85 43.40
C SER A 289 -33.93 -7.02 42.61
N GLU A 290 -33.60 -6.00 41.80
CA GLU A 290 -32.27 -5.36 41.55
C GLU A 290 -30.98 -6.20 41.30
N PRO A 291 -29.88 -5.65 40.71
CA PRO A 291 -29.69 -4.27 40.24
C PRO A 291 -29.23 -4.12 38.77
N THR A 292 -29.42 -2.91 38.28
CA THR A 292 -28.82 -2.29 37.11
C THR A 292 -27.31 -2.54 37.01
N TRP A 293 -26.85 -3.11 35.89
CA TRP A 293 -25.44 -3.08 35.51
C TRP A 293 -25.19 -1.84 34.67
N GLY A 294 -24.53 -0.85 35.28
CA GLY A 294 -23.82 0.21 34.56
C GLY A 294 -22.75 -0.42 33.68
N TRP A 295 -22.65 0.06 32.44
CA TRP A 295 -21.69 -0.45 31.47
C TRP A 295 -20.36 0.27 31.71
N GLU A 296 -19.45 -0.38 32.43
CA GLU A 296 -18.04 0.04 32.46
C GLU A 296 -17.38 -0.30 31.12
N ASP A 297 -16.70 0.72 30.58
CA ASP A 297 -15.88 0.72 29.38
C ASP A 297 -14.75 -0.32 29.46
N GLU A 298 -14.99 -1.59 29.10
CA GLU A 298 -13.87 -2.54 28.92
C GLU A 298 -14.20 -3.82 28.13
N GLN A 299 -14.95 -3.73 27.01
CA GLN A 299 -15.22 -4.89 26.16
C GLN A 299 -14.29 -4.98 24.93
N GLY A 300 -13.13 -5.60 25.15
CA GLY A 300 -12.60 -6.75 24.40
C GLY A 300 -12.16 -6.58 22.94
N PHE A 301 -10.89 -6.92 22.67
CA PHE A 301 -10.32 -7.21 21.35
C PHE A 301 -11.14 -8.32 20.64
N SER A 302 -12.03 -7.92 19.73
CA SER A 302 -12.74 -8.83 18.83
C SER A 302 -12.05 -8.81 17.46
N ALA A 303 -11.73 -9.98 16.91
CA ALA A 303 -11.12 -10.12 15.58
C ALA A 303 -12.00 -9.59 14.43
N LEU A 304 -13.26 -9.22 14.70
CA LEU A 304 -14.11 -8.43 13.81
C LEU A 304 -13.59 -7.00 13.55
N ARG A 305 -12.71 -6.46 14.41
CA ARG A 305 -12.13 -5.10 14.28
C ARG A 305 -10.71 -5.06 13.71
N HIS A 306 -10.06 -6.23 13.52
CA HIS A 306 -8.67 -6.33 13.06
C HIS A 306 -8.44 -7.54 12.14
N SER A 307 -9.24 -7.67 11.08
CA SER A 307 -9.15 -8.80 10.13
C SER A 307 -7.87 -8.83 9.29
N GLY A 308 -7.07 -7.75 9.28
CA GLY A 308 -5.94 -7.57 8.36
C GLY A 308 -4.54 -7.91 8.88
N LYS A 309 -4.36 -8.48 10.08
CA LYS A 309 -3.00 -8.75 10.62
C LYS A 309 -2.75 -10.16 11.18
N CYS A 310 -3.75 -11.06 11.17
CA CYS A 310 -3.64 -12.41 11.73
C CYS A 310 -3.96 -13.49 10.67
N GLU A 311 -2.95 -14.12 10.07
CA GLU A 311 -3.13 -15.29 9.20
C GLU A 311 -3.11 -16.58 10.03
N CYS A 312 -4.29 -17.06 10.44
CA CYS A 312 -4.41 -18.34 11.15
C CYS A 312 -4.65 -19.49 10.17
N LYS A 313 -3.81 -20.53 10.24
CA LYS A 313 -4.02 -21.76 9.46
C LYS A 313 -5.10 -22.62 10.15
N GLU A 314 -6.26 -22.76 9.51
CA GLU A 314 -7.34 -23.61 10.00
C GLU A 314 -7.01 -25.10 9.79
N GLN A 315 -7.33 -25.93 10.78
CA GLN A 315 -7.21 -27.39 10.66
C GLN A 315 -8.41 -27.93 9.88
N VAL A 316 -8.19 -28.53 8.71
CA VAL A 316 -9.28 -29.11 7.90
C VAL A 316 -9.64 -30.49 8.45
N LEU A 317 -10.92 -30.85 8.41
CA LEU A 317 -11.38 -32.19 8.78
C LEU A 317 -10.94 -33.18 7.69
N GLY A 318 -9.75 -33.76 7.85
CA GLY A 318 -9.16 -34.76 6.96
C GLY A 318 -9.71 -36.18 7.18
N ASN A 319 -8.90 -37.18 6.81
CA ASN A 319 -9.21 -38.60 7.03
C ASN A 319 -9.48 -38.87 8.53
N PRO A 320 -10.53 -39.64 8.89
CA PRO A 320 -10.81 -40.04 10.28
C PRO A 320 -9.58 -40.50 11.07
N LYS A 321 -8.68 -41.29 10.45
CA LYS A 321 -7.43 -41.76 11.09
C LYS A 321 -6.51 -40.61 11.49
N VAL A 322 -6.44 -39.55 10.69
CA VAL A 322 -5.64 -38.35 10.96
C VAL A 322 -6.26 -37.54 12.09
N PHE A 323 -7.59 -37.38 12.10
CA PHE A 323 -8.30 -36.69 13.18
C PHE A 323 -8.12 -37.40 14.52
N CYS A 324 -8.22 -38.74 14.55
CA CYS A 324 -7.98 -39.53 15.76
C CYS A 324 -6.51 -39.51 16.20
N GLY A 325 -5.58 -39.53 15.23
CA GLY A 325 -4.14 -39.45 15.46
C GLY A 325 -3.67 -38.16 16.17
N MET A 326 -4.45 -37.07 16.09
CA MET A 326 -4.19 -35.82 16.80
C MET A 326 -4.42 -35.90 18.31
N LYS A 327 -5.08 -36.96 18.81
CA LYS A 327 -5.29 -37.23 20.24
C LYS A 327 -5.88 -36.04 21.02
N TYR A 328 -6.91 -35.39 20.47
CA TYR A 328 -7.65 -34.33 21.18
C TYR A 328 -8.20 -34.83 22.52
N THR A 329 -7.98 -34.04 23.58
CA THR A 329 -8.35 -34.40 24.95
C THR A 329 -9.82 -34.08 25.24
N TYR A 330 -10.35 -33.03 24.59
CA TYR A 330 -11.77 -32.69 24.63
C TYR A 330 -12.31 -32.30 23.26
N VAL A 331 -13.61 -32.52 23.07
CA VAL A 331 -14.38 -32.07 21.90
C VAL A 331 -15.71 -31.53 22.38
N ILE A 332 -15.98 -30.25 22.14
CA ILE A 332 -17.14 -29.53 22.67
C ILE A 332 -17.82 -28.64 21.63
N LYS A 333 -19.13 -28.48 21.78
CA LYS A 333 -19.91 -27.39 21.17
C LYS A 333 -19.98 -26.24 22.15
N THR A 334 -19.53 -25.06 21.75
CA THR A 334 -19.51 -23.89 22.63
C THR A 334 -19.94 -22.62 21.90
N LYS A 335 -20.60 -21.70 22.62
CA LYS A 335 -20.90 -20.34 22.14
C LYS A 335 -19.91 -19.38 22.77
N ILE A 336 -19.24 -18.55 21.96
CA ILE A 336 -18.31 -17.54 22.46
C ILE A 336 -19.13 -16.39 23.04
N LEU A 337 -18.88 -16.05 24.30
CA LEU A 337 -19.55 -14.96 25.00
C LEU A 337 -18.75 -13.67 24.83
N SER A 338 -17.45 -13.74 25.11
CA SER A 338 -16.52 -12.61 25.06
C SER A 338 -15.09 -13.11 24.91
N ALA A 339 -14.20 -12.25 24.41
CA ALA A 339 -12.77 -12.48 24.33
C ALA A 339 -12.06 -11.28 24.97
N HIS A 340 -11.17 -11.55 25.92
CA HIS A 340 -10.43 -10.53 26.65
C HIS A 340 -8.93 -10.74 26.44
N ASP A 341 -8.21 -9.65 26.20
CA ASP A 341 -6.75 -9.65 26.25
C ASP A 341 -6.32 -9.21 27.65
N LYS A 342 -5.59 -10.08 28.36
CA LYS A 342 -5.04 -9.79 29.70
C LYS A 342 -3.57 -9.32 29.62
N GLY A 343 -3.09 -8.96 28.43
CA GLY A 343 -1.74 -8.48 28.16
C GLY A 343 -0.68 -9.57 28.14
N SER A 344 -0.73 -10.56 29.05
CA SER A 344 0.17 -11.72 29.05
C SER A 344 -0.42 -12.97 28.37
N HIS A 345 -1.74 -13.01 28.25
CA HIS A 345 -2.49 -14.11 27.65
C HIS A 345 -3.91 -13.65 27.28
N ALA A 346 -4.56 -14.38 26.37
CA ALA A 346 -5.97 -14.15 26.07
C ALA A 346 -6.87 -15.11 26.86
N GLU A 347 -8.03 -14.61 27.26
CA GLU A 347 -9.08 -15.38 27.91
C GLU A 347 -10.37 -15.28 27.13
N VAL A 348 -10.85 -16.41 26.61
CA VAL A 348 -12.10 -16.47 25.85
C VAL A 348 -13.18 -17.09 26.72
N SER A 349 -14.15 -16.29 27.13
CA SER A 349 -15.29 -16.77 27.92
C SER A 349 -16.31 -17.42 27.00
N VAL A 350 -16.69 -18.66 27.31
CA VAL A 350 -17.57 -19.47 26.47
C VAL A 350 -18.67 -20.14 27.26
N LYS A 351 -19.79 -20.43 26.60
CA LYS A 351 -20.88 -21.25 27.14
C LYS A 351 -20.90 -22.61 26.43
N ILE A 352 -20.46 -23.64 27.15
CA ILE A 352 -20.45 -25.02 26.66
C ILE A 352 -21.89 -25.52 26.57
N LYS A 353 -22.34 -25.80 25.35
CA LYS A 353 -23.69 -26.29 25.04
C LYS A 353 -23.74 -27.82 24.97
N LYS A 354 -22.69 -28.45 24.45
CA LYS A 354 -22.61 -29.92 24.31
C LYS A 354 -21.17 -30.39 24.49
N VAL A 355 -20.98 -31.54 25.12
CA VAL A 355 -19.68 -32.21 25.24
C VAL A 355 -19.76 -33.50 24.42
N LEU A 356 -18.86 -33.66 23.45
CA LEU A 356 -18.79 -34.82 22.56
C LEU A 356 -17.70 -35.81 23.02
N LYS A 357 -16.62 -35.30 23.59
CA LYS A 357 -15.54 -36.07 24.24
C LYS A 357 -14.98 -35.25 25.39
N SER A 358 -14.72 -35.87 26.53
CA SER A 358 -14.03 -35.28 27.67
C SER A 358 -13.07 -36.31 28.25
N THR A 359 -11.89 -35.87 28.68
CA THR A 359 -10.90 -36.71 29.36
C THR A 359 -11.02 -36.58 30.90
N LYS A 360 -9.90 -36.68 31.64
CA LYS A 360 -9.81 -36.60 33.10
C LYS A 360 -10.45 -35.34 33.73
N LEU A 361 -10.42 -34.18 33.07
CA LEU A 361 -11.28 -33.05 33.45
C LEU A 361 -12.73 -33.35 33.03
N LYS A 362 -13.61 -33.52 34.03
CA LYS A 362 -15.06 -33.60 33.81
C LYS A 362 -15.59 -32.25 33.31
N ILE A 363 -15.56 -32.05 32.00
CA ILE A 363 -16.10 -30.85 31.36
C ILE A 363 -17.63 -30.91 31.45
N LEU A 364 -18.22 -29.98 32.18
CA LEU A 364 -19.67 -29.84 32.32
C LEU A 364 -20.20 -28.75 31.39
N ARG A 365 -21.51 -28.81 31.10
CA ARG A 365 -22.22 -27.70 30.44
C ARG A 365 -22.23 -26.49 31.35
N GLY A 366 -22.09 -25.29 30.78
CA GLY A 366 -22.05 -24.05 31.56
C GLY A 366 -20.99 -23.07 31.04
N LYS A 367 -20.73 -22.02 31.83
CA LYS A 367 -19.70 -21.02 31.52
C LYS A 367 -18.31 -21.61 31.83
N ARG A 368 -17.39 -21.48 30.87
CA ARG A 368 -15.98 -21.87 31.00
C ARG A 368 -15.09 -20.89 30.24
N THR A 369 -13.79 -20.96 30.50
CA THR A 369 -12.77 -20.15 29.81
C THR A 369 -11.91 -21.05 28.95
N LEU A 370 -11.72 -20.65 27.69
CA LEU A 370 -10.72 -21.22 26.78
C LEU A 370 -9.50 -20.31 26.77
N TYR A 371 -8.31 -20.92 26.72
CA TYR A 371 -7.03 -20.23 26.74
C TYR A 371 -6.30 -20.44 25.40
N PRO A 372 -6.31 -19.44 24.50
CA PRO A 372 -5.55 -19.50 23.26
C PRO A 372 -4.03 -19.41 23.50
N GLU A 373 -3.24 -20.34 22.96
CA GLU A 373 -1.79 -20.44 23.21
C GLU A 373 -0.90 -19.60 22.25
N SER A 374 -1.49 -18.82 21.35
CA SER A 374 -0.71 -18.12 20.32
C SER A 374 -0.31 -16.71 20.79
N TRP A 375 0.92 -16.56 21.29
CA TRP A 375 1.56 -15.26 21.52
C TRP A 375 2.62 -15.02 20.44
N THR A 376 2.37 -14.06 19.56
CA THR A 376 3.38 -13.49 18.65
C THR A 376 3.47 -11.99 18.95
N ASN A 377 4.60 -11.34 18.61
CA ASN A 377 4.80 -9.88 18.74
C ASN A 377 3.81 -9.01 17.91
N ARG A 378 2.72 -9.60 17.39
CA ARG A 378 1.64 -9.00 16.60
C ARG A 378 0.27 -9.00 17.28
N GLY A 379 0.15 -9.48 18.53
CA GLY A 379 -1.11 -9.41 19.30
C GLY A 379 -2.25 -10.29 18.78
N CYS A 380 -1.94 -11.35 18.02
CA CYS A 380 -2.93 -12.22 17.39
C CYS A 380 -3.02 -13.59 18.08
N THR A 381 -4.21 -13.99 18.55
CA THR A 381 -4.46 -15.36 19.03
C THR A 381 -5.08 -16.25 17.95
N CYS A 382 -4.40 -17.33 17.56
CA CYS A 382 -4.93 -18.34 16.65
C CYS A 382 -5.38 -19.60 17.43
N PRO A 383 -6.56 -20.18 17.13
CA PRO A 383 -7.55 -19.82 16.12
C PRO A 383 -8.46 -18.64 16.54
N ILE A 384 -9.02 -17.94 15.55
CA ILE A 384 -9.89 -16.79 15.77
C ILE A 384 -11.27 -17.23 16.27
N LEU A 385 -11.66 -16.76 17.45
CA LEU A 385 -12.94 -17.08 18.10
C LEU A 385 -13.77 -15.80 18.25
N ASN A 386 -14.72 -15.58 17.34
CA ASN A 386 -15.54 -14.38 17.36
C ASN A 386 -16.68 -14.48 18.40
N PRO A 387 -16.89 -13.44 19.24
CA PRO A 387 -18.04 -13.38 20.15
C PRO A 387 -19.37 -13.53 19.43
N GLY A 388 -20.34 -14.17 20.08
CA GLY A 388 -21.70 -14.38 19.55
C GLY A 388 -21.86 -15.61 18.65
N LEU A 389 -20.77 -16.15 18.08
CA LEU A 389 -20.82 -17.34 17.22
C LEU A 389 -20.69 -18.65 18.01
N GLU A 390 -21.19 -19.73 17.41
CA GLU A 390 -21.04 -21.10 17.93
C GLU A 390 -19.94 -21.85 17.18
N TYR A 391 -19.10 -22.57 17.91
CA TYR A 391 -18.00 -23.35 17.36
C TYR A 391 -18.02 -24.79 17.86
N LEU A 392 -17.54 -25.69 17.01
CA LEU A 392 -17.05 -27.01 17.38
C LEU A 392 -15.55 -26.87 17.67
N VAL A 393 -15.13 -27.17 18.89
CA VAL A 393 -13.75 -27.02 19.35
C VAL A 393 -13.25 -28.39 19.81
N ALA A 394 -12.20 -28.89 19.17
CA ALA A 394 -11.40 -29.99 19.67
C ALA A 394 -10.00 -29.49 20.02
N GLY A 395 -9.62 -29.63 21.28
CA GLY A 395 -8.41 -29.03 21.83
C GLY A 395 -7.68 -29.95 22.79
N HIS A 396 -6.68 -29.36 23.46
CA HIS A 396 -5.83 -30.04 24.42
C HIS A 396 -6.00 -29.43 25.81
N GLU A 397 -5.76 -30.23 26.83
CA GLU A 397 -5.83 -29.83 28.22
C GLU A 397 -4.40 -29.66 28.74
N ASP A 398 -4.15 -28.58 29.49
CA ASP A 398 -2.97 -28.54 30.35
C ASP A 398 -3.28 -29.24 31.67
N VAL A 399 -2.70 -30.42 31.83
CA VAL A 399 -2.90 -31.33 32.96
C VAL A 399 -2.41 -30.72 34.28
N ARG A 400 -1.48 -29.74 34.25
CA ARG A 400 -0.95 -29.10 35.47
C ARG A 400 -1.85 -27.99 35.99
N THR A 401 -2.53 -27.25 35.10
CA THR A 401 -3.33 -26.07 35.46
C THR A 401 -4.83 -26.28 35.32
N GLY A 402 -5.26 -27.40 34.75
CA GLY A 402 -6.68 -27.69 34.50
C GLY A 402 -7.30 -26.80 33.42
N ARG A 403 -6.47 -26.15 32.60
CA ARG A 403 -6.92 -25.17 31.58
C ARG A 403 -7.24 -25.87 30.26
N LEU A 404 -8.33 -25.40 29.63
CA LEU A 404 -8.71 -25.81 28.28
C LEU A 404 -7.94 -24.96 27.26
N ILE A 405 -6.90 -25.56 26.67
CA ILE A 405 -6.03 -24.87 25.72
C ILE A 405 -6.59 -25.01 24.30
N VAL A 406 -6.50 -23.91 23.55
CA VAL A 406 -6.78 -23.88 22.11
C VAL A 406 -5.56 -23.30 21.40
N ASN A 407 -5.05 -23.97 20.38
CA ASN A 407 -3.87 -23.53 19.65
C ASN A 407 -3.98 -23.87 18.16
N MET A 408 -2.95 -23.60 17.36
CA MET A 408 -2.97 -23.85 15.92
C MET A 408 -3.14 -25.33 15.52
N LYS A 409 -2.94 -26.27 16.45
CA LYS A 409 -3.17 -27.71 16.22
C LYS A 409 -4.59 -28.14 16.61
N SER A 410 -5.33 -27.27 17.29
CA SER A 410 -6.72 -27.49 17.69
C SER A 410 -7.64 -27.41 16.48
N PHE A 411 -8.64 -28.27 16.44
CA PHE A 411 -9.65 -28.26 15.39
C PHE A 411 -10.81 -27.35 15.81
N VAL A 412 -10.91 -26.19 15.16
CA VAL A 412 -11.91 -25.17 15.46
C VAL A 412 -12.64 -24.78 14.19
N HIS A 413 -13.95 -25.02 14.17
CA HIS A 413 -14.82 -24.71 13.04
C HIS A 413 -16.14 -24.16 13.54
N GLN A 414 -16.73 -23.22 12.80
CA GLN A 414 -18.06 -22.73 13.10
C GLN A 414 -19.06 -23.91 13.10
N TRP A 415 -19.93 -23.94 14.11
CA TRP A 415 -20.83 -25.07 14.34
C TRP A 415 -21.80 -25.24 13.17
N LYS A 416 -21.74 -26.42 12.52
CA LYS A 416 -22.76 -26.91 11.59
C LYS A 416 -23.27 -28.27 12.09
N SER A 417 -24.59 -28.46 12.08
CA SER A 417 -25.20 -29.71 12.59
C SER A 417 -24.74 -30.96 11.84
N ALA A 418 -24.39 -30.84 10.55
CA ALA A 418 -23.78 -31.93 9.77
C ALA A 418 -22.35 -32.25 10.23
N LEU A 419 -21.54 -31.21 10.47
CA LEU A 419 -20.15 -31.36 10.95
C LEU A 419 -20.10 -32.01 12.34
N GLY A 420 -20.97 -31.57 13.25
CA GLY A 420 -21.07 -32.15 14.59
C GLY A 420 -21.46 -33.64 14.58
N ARG A 421 -22.34 -34.06 13.65
CA ARG A 421 -22.69 -35.47 13.46
C ARG A 421 -21.51 -36.28 12.94
N LYS A 422 -20.84 -35.78 11.89
CA LYS A 422 -19.67 -36.44 11.29
C LYS A 422 -18.53 -36.63 12.30
N VAL A 423 -18.23 -35.61 13.11
CA VAL A 423 -17.18 -35.72 14.14
C VAL A 423 -17.59 -36.67 15.26
N LEU A 424 -18.87 -36.71 15.64
CA LEU A 424 -19.36 -37.68 16.62
C LEU A 424 -19.25 -39.13 16.11
N GLU A 425 -19.50 -39.37 14.82
CA GLU A 425 -19.33 -40.69 14.20
C GLU A 425 -17.86 -41.11 14.18
N ILE A 426 -16.95 -40.22 13.76
CA ILE A 426 -15.50 -40.45 13.77
C ILE A 426 -15.02 -40.81 15.19
N LEU A 427 -15.46 -40.03 16.19
CA LEU A 427 -15.11 -40.28 17.59
C LEU A 427 -15.59 -41.65 18.10
N LYS A 428 -16.73 -42.15 17.61
CA LYS A 428 -17.31 -43.42 18.06
C LYS A 428 -16.77 -44.64 17.31
N ARG A 429 -16.51 -44.52 16.01
CA ARG A 429 -16.18 -45.64 15.11
C ARG A 429 -14.69 -45.75 14.82
N ASP A 430 -13.99 -44.63 14.72
CA ASP A 430 -12.62 -44.59 14.19
C ASP A 430 -11.56 -44.20 15.24
N CYS A 431 -11.97 -43.55 16.34
CA CYS A 431 -11.07 -43.10 17.41
C CYS A 431 -11.09 -44.00 18.67
N ASN A 432 -11.83 -45.11 18.63
CA ASN A 432 -11.90 -46.09 19.70
C ASN A 432 -10.86 -47.19 19.53
#